data_AF-A0ABD4VDX2-F1
#
_entry.id   AF-A0ABD4VDX2-F1
#
_cell.length_a   1.000
_cell.length_b   1.000
_cell.length_c   1.000
_cell.angle_alpha   90.00
_cell.angle_beta   90.00
_cell.angle_gamma   90.00
#
_symmetry.space_group_name_H-M   'P 1'
#
loop_
_entity.id
_entity.type
_entity.pdbx_description
1 polymer ?
#
loop_
_entity_poly.entity_id
_entity_poly.type
_entity_poly.pdbx_seq_one_letter_code
_entity_poly.pdbx_strand_id
1 'polypeptide(L)'
;MRARLTADHRPYWNYQVIPLTKDTVVTGDLARYLISTGGPVAAEDDDAKELIDVTAEEAQGLGHREGDIGRPLPDTIGDQPPAGSEQDVLDWVGHDQERAARAIGAEEDSAEPREELLERLRQIHHPGPGDAYPEGGSAEEVKAWVGEDAERARTALEAEEARDKPRAGLSAHLKKLG
;
A
#
# COMPACT_ATOMS: atom_id res chain seq x y z
N MET A 1 18.73 15.69 -24.79
CA MET A 1 17.50 15.33 -24.06
C MET A 1 17.04 16.40 -23.07
N ARG A 2 15.91 17.01 -23.41
CA ARG A 2 15.23 18.07 -22.67
C ARG A 2 13.72 17.84 -22.73
N ALA A 3 13.06 18.04 -21.61
CA ALA A 3 11.61 17.91 -21.53
C ALA A 3 11.02 19.06 -20.73
N ARG A 4 9.87 19.58 -21.14
CA ARG A 4 9.14 20.64 -20.45
C ARG A 4 7.98 20.05 -19.65
N LEU A 5 7.84 20.42 -18.39
CA LEU A 5 6.68 20.02 -17.60
C LEU A 5 5.39 20.66 -18.12
N THR A 6 4.34 19.85 -18.28
CA THR A 6 3.01 20.31 -18.70
C THR A 6 2.08 20.60 -17.52
N ALA A 7 2.43 20.14 -16.32
CA ALA A 7 1.74 20.39 -15.05
C ALA A 7 2.74 20.47 -13.87
N ASP A 8 2.30 21.00 -12.73
CA ASP A 8 3.07 20.94 -11.49
C ASP A 8 3.28 19.47 -11.09
N HIS A 9 4.50 19.11 -10.71
CA HIS A 9 4.87 17.73 -10.42
C HIS A 9 5.91 17.65 -9.30
N ARG A 10 5.84 16.59 -8.49
CA ARG A 10 6.75 16.36 -7.36
C ARG A 10 7.39 14.98 -7.45
N PRO A 11 8.29 14.75 -8.43
CA PRO A 11 8.94 13.46 -8.58
C PRO A 11 9.83 13.16 -7.36
N TYR A 12 9.84 11.90 -6.96
CA TYR A 12 10.86 11.37 -6.05
C TYR A 12 12.08 10.96 -6.88
N TRP A 13 13.17 11.72 -6.75
CA TRP A 13 14.38 11.55 -7.54
C TRP A 13 15.61 11.68 -6.65
N ASN A 14 16.55 10.73 -6.78
CA ASN A 14 17.80 10.72 -6.00
C ASN A 14 17.56 10.90 -4.48
N TYR A 15 16.63 10.12 -3.93
CA TYR A 15 16.25 10.15 -2.50
C TYR A 15 15.63 11.46 -2.00
N GLN A 16 15.14 12.31 -2.90
CA GLN A 16 14.54 13.59 -2.57
C GLN A 16 13.25 13.83 -3.36
N VAL A 17 12.27 14.48 -2.73
CA VAL A 17 11.08 14.99 -3.44
C VAL A 17 11.41 16.36 -4.00
N ILE A 18 11.46 16.48 -5.32
CA ILE A 18 11.83 17.72 -6.01
C ILE A 18 10.55 18.41 -6.47
N PRO A 19 10.20 19.60 -5.97
CA PRO A 19 9.06 20.35 -6.50
C PRO A 19 9.43 20.98 -7.84
N LEU A 20 8.72 20.59 -8.90
CA LEU A 20 8.86 21.16 -10.24
C LEU A 20 7.54 21.83 -10.63
N THR A 21 7.62 23.06 -11.12
CA THR A 21 6.43 23.79 -11.58
C THR A 21 6.19 23.53 -13.06
N LYS A 22 4.93 23.71 -13.48
CA LYS A 22 4.55 23.75 -14.89
C LYS A 22 5.47 24.68 -15.69
N ASP A 23 5.72 24.31 -16.94
CA ASP A 23 6.60 24.99 -17.91
C ASP A 23 8.10 24.96 -17.56
N THR A 24 8.50 24.28 -16.47
CA THR A 24 9.92 24.05 -16.15
C THR A 24 10.54 23.12 -17.19
N VAL A 25 11.67 23.53 -17.77
CA VAL A 25 12.47 22.68 -18.65
C VAL A 25 13.50 21.93 -17.82
N VAL A 26 13.39 20.60 -17.81
CA VAL A 26 14.35 19.68 -17.21
C VAL A 26 15.27 19.10 -18.29
N THR A 27 16.48 18.72 -17.90
CA THR A 27 17.51 18.23 -18.82
C THR A 27 18.19 16.96 -18.30
N GLY A 28 18.74 16.15 -19.19
CA GLY A 28 19.55 14.98 -18.82
C GLY A 28 18.75 13.85 -18.19
N ASP A 29 19.29 13.19 -17.17
CA ASP A 29 18.70 11.98 -16.59
C ASP A 29 17.35 12.21 -15.93
N LEU A 30 17.12 13.40 -15.35
CA LEU A 30 15.82 13.76 -14.80
C LEU A 30 14.75 13.87 -15.90
N ALA A 31 15.12 14.40 -17.08
CA ALA A 31 14.21 14.44 -18.23
C ALA A 31 13.91 13.02 -18.74
N ARG A 32 14.93 12.17 -18.84
CA ARG A 32 14.77 10.76 -19.22
C ARG A 32 13.85 10.02 -18.26
N TYR A 33 14.06 10.18 -16.96
CA TYR A 33 13.24 9.55 -15.94
C TYR A 33 11.79 9.99 -15.97
N LEU A 34 11.56 11.31 -16.12
CA LEU A 34 10.21 11.83 -16.20
C LEU A 34 9.48 11.29 -17.44
N ILE A 35 10.18 11.09 -18.56
CA ILE A 35 9.60 10.45 -19.75
C ILE A 35 9.32 8.96 -19.48
N SER A 36 10.30 8.22 -18.96
CA SER A 36 10.18 6.75 -18.79
C SER A 36 9.19 6.34 -17.70
N THR A 37 8.88 7.21 -16.74
CA THR A 37 7.92 6.94 -15.66
C THR A 37 6.53 7.50 -15.93
N GLY A 38 6.29 8.07 -17.12
CA GLY A 38 4.99 8.66 -17.47
C GLY A 38 4.70 9.99 -16.76
N GLY A 39 5.74 10.72 -16.35
CA GLY A 39 5.62 12.06 -15.79
C GLY A 39 5.01 13.06 -16.79
N PRO A 40 4.44 14.18 -16.31
CA PRO A 40 3.73 15.14 -17.15
C PRO A 40 4.71 16.04 -17.90
N VAL A 41 5.37 15.50 -18.93
CA VAL A 41 6.38 16.22 -19.72
C VAL A 41 6.12 16.16 -21.22
N ALA A 42 6.51 17.21 -21.93
CA ALA A 42 6.54 17.30 -23.38
C ALA A 42 7.99 17.34 -23.87
N ALA A 43 8.28 16.69 -24.99
CA ALA A 43 9.60 16.74 -25.62
C ALA A 43 9.95 18.17 -26.08
N GLU A 44 11.14 18.63 -25.71
CA GLU A 44 11.71 19.91 -26.21
C GLU A 44 12.80 19.68 -27.27
N ASP A 45 13.31 18.45 -27.40
CA ASP A 45 14.28 18.06 -28.41
C ASP A 45 13.95 16.69 -29.04
N ASP A 46 14.59 16.39 -30.18
CA ASP A 46 14.36 15.16 -30.95
C ASP A 46 14.68 13.90 -30.11
N ASP A 47 15.71 13.95 -29.25
CA ASP A 47 16.04 12.86 -28.32
C ASP A 47 14.88 12.52 -27.36
N ALA A 48 14.22 13.55 -26.82
CA ALA A 48 13.07 13.37 -25.94
C ALA A 48 11.84 12.87 -26.70
N LYS A 49 11.67 13.30 -27.96
CA LYS A 49 10.58 12.87 -28.81
C LYS A 49 10.70 11.40 -29.17
N GLU A 50 11.89 10.96 -29.58
CA GLU A 50 12.17 9.55 -29.87
C GLU A 50 11.88 8.67 -28.66
N LEU A 51 12.27 9.09 -27.46
CA LEU A 51 11.98 8.33 -26.24
C LEU A 51 10.48 8.28 -25.93
N ILE A 52 9.74 9.38 -26.06
CA ILE A 52 8.28 9.40 -25.88
C ILE A 52 7.60 8.46 -26.89
N ASP A 53 8.01 8.50 -28.15
CA ASP A 53 7.45 7.67 -29.22
C ASP A 53 7.74 6.19 -28.97
N VAL A 54 8.97 5.83 -28.58
CA VAL A 54 9.33 4.45 -28.17
C VAL A 54 8.51 4.01 -26.96
N THR A 55 8.36 4.85 -25.93
CA THR A 55 7.56 4.52 -24.75
C THR A 55 6.08 4.31 -25.12
N ALA A 56 5.58 5.08 -26.10
CA ALA A 56 4.22 4.94 -26.63
C ALA A 56 4.04 3.70 -27.54
N GLU A 57 5.07 3.29 -28.28
CA GLU A 57 5.08 2.08 -29.10
C GLU A 57 5.26 0.81 -28.25
N GLU A 58 6.11 0.85 -27.23
CA GLU A 58 6.24 -0.22 -26.22
C GLU A 58 4.91 -0.44 -25.49
N ALA A 59 4.18 0.64 -25.20
CA ALA A 59 2.81 0.56 -24.68
C ALA A 59 1.79 -0.07 -25.65
N GLN A 60 2.07 -0.09 -26.97
CA GLN A 60 1.18 -0.62 -28.01
C GLN A 60 1.57 -2.03 -28.50
N GLY A 61 2.85 -2.42 -28.39
CA GLY A 61 3.35 -3.77 -28.75
C GLY A 61 3.12 -4.83 -27.68
N LEU A 62 2.75 -4.43 -26.46
CA LEU A 62 2.31 -5.30 -25.39
C LEU A 62 0.78 -5.45 -25.45
N GLY A 63 0.29 -6.52 -26.10
CA GLY A 63 -1.04 -7.02 -25.77
C GLY A 63 -1.11 -7.24 -24.26
N HIS A 64 -2.04 -6.56 -23.59
CA HIS A 64 -2.28 -6.53 -22.14
C HIS A 64 -1.66 -7.72 -21.37
N ARG A 65 -0.43 -7.51 -20.87
CA ARG A 65 -0.04 -7.97 -19.55
C ARG A 65 -0.05 -6.72 -18.68
N GLU A 66 -1.21 -6.41 -18.12
CA GLU A 66 -1.32 -5.38 -17.08
C GLU A 66 -0.57 -5.89 -15.85
N GLY A 67 0.64 -5.38 -15.67
CA GLY A 67 1.47 -5.54 -14.49
C GLY A 67 2.66 -4.59 -14.62
N ASP A 68 2.78 -3.65 -13.68
CA ASP A 68 3.89 -2.70 -13.52
C ASP A 68 4.04 -1.70 -14.69
N ILE A 69 3.79 -0.39 -14.58
CA ILE A 69 4.18 0.58 -13.55
C ILE A 69 3.33 1.85 -13.78
N GLY A 70 2.70 2.39 -12.75
CA GLY A 70 2.21 3.78 -12.76
C GLY A 70 0.81 4.05 -13.33
N ARG A 71 -0.23 3.33 -12.87
CA ARG A 71 -1.57 3.98 -12.85
C ARG A 71 -1.44 5.25 -12.00
N PRO A 72 -1.96 6.42 -12.44
CA PRO A 72 -2.11 7.55 -11.54
C PRO A 72 -2.89 7.05 -10.34
N LEU A 73 -2.33 7.22 -9.13
CA LEU A 73 -3.10 7.05 -7.91
C LEU A 73 -4.38 7.86 -8.11
N PRO A 74 -5.56 7.22 -8.16
CA PRO A 74 -6.77 8.00 -8.14
C PRO A 74 -6.76 8.66 -6.77
N ASP A 75 -6.69 9.98 -6.73
CA ASP A 75 -6.97 10.78 -5.52
C ASP A 75 -8.41 10.54 -5.00
N THR A 76 -9.17 9.66 -5.67
CA THR A 76 -10.42 9.07 -5.25
C THR A 76 -10.51 7.62 -5.75
N ILE A 77 -9.75 6.67 -5.19
CA ILE A 77 -10.37 5.33 -5.11
C ILE A 77 -11.40 5.48 -4.00
N GLY A 78 -12.67 5.34 -4.34
CA GLY A 78 -13.75 5.45 -3.36
C GLY A 78 -13.44 4.63 -2.12
N ASP A 79 -14.02 5.03 -0.99
CA ASP A 79 -13.84 4.38 0.31
C ASP A 79 -14.32 2.90 0.35
N GLN A 80 -14.80 2.38 -0.78
CA GLN A 80 -15.37 1.05 -0.95
C GLN A 80 -14.54 0.16 -1.90
N PRO A 81 -14.49 -1.15 -1.61
CA PRO A 81 -13.81 -2.11 -2.47
C PRO A 81 -14.48 -2.20 -3.85
N PRO A 82 -13.71 -2.43 -4.93
CA PRO A 82 -14.27 -2.60 -6.27
C PRO A 82 -15.14 -3.87 -6.35
N ALA A 83 -16.30 -3.79 -7.02
CA ALA A 83 -17.15 -4.96 -7.30
C ALA A 83 -16.58 -5.87 -8.41
N GLY A 84 -15.30 -5.71 -8.76
CA GLY A 84 -14.63 -6.42 -9.83
C GLY A 84 -14.25 -7.86 -9.46
N SER A 85 -13.25 -8.39 -10.16
CA SER A 85 -12.68 -9.70 -9.87
C SER A 85 -12.02 -9.74 -8.49
N GLU A 86 -11.75 -10.95 -8.00
CA GLU A 86 -10.99 -11.13 -6.76
C GLU A 86 -9.63 -10.43 -6.81
N GLN A 87 -8.96 -10.47 -7.97
CA GLN A 87 -7.68 -9.79 -8.17
C GLN A 87 -7.82 -8.27 -8.09
N ASP A 88 -8.91 -7.69 -8.61
CA ASP A 88 -9.15 -6.25 -8.52
C ASP A 88 -9.30 -5.79 -7.06
N VAL A 89 -9.94 -6.62 -6.22
CA VAL A 89 -10.07 -6.36 -4.79
C VAL A 89 -8.72 -6.50 -4.09
N LEU A 90 -7.94 -7.54 -4.39
CA LEU A 90 -6.62 -7.75 -3.79
C LEU A 90 -5.62 -6.65 -4.17
N ASP A 91 -5.64 -6.19 -5.43
CA ASP A 91 -4.80 -5.09 -5.91
C ASP A 91 -5.21 -3.75 -5.27
N TRP A 92 -6.50 -3.56 -5.01
CA TRP A 92 -7.01 -2.39 -4.29
C TRP A 92 -6.60 -2.37 -2.81
N VAL A 93 -6.67 -3.52 -2.16
CA VAL A 93 -6.26 -3.72 -0.77
C VAL A 93 -4.74 -3.57 -0.63
N GLY A 94 -3.97 -4.17 -1.55
CA GLY A 94 -2.51 -4.21 -1.47
C GLY A 94 -2.03 -4.82 -0.15
N HIS A 95 -1.29 -4.04 0.64
CA HIS A 95 -0.82 -4.41 1.99
C HIS A 95 -1.54 -3.63 3.11
N ASP A 96 -2.63 -2.94 2.79
CA ASP A 96 -3.37 -2.08 3.72
C ASP A 96 -4.38 -2.92 4.52
N GLN A 97 -4.14 -3.06 5.82
CA GLN A 97 -4.99 -3.86 6.71
C GLN A 97 -6.39 -3.26 6.91
N GLU A 98 -6.53 -1.93 6.86
CA GLU A 98 -7.83 -1.27 6.99
C GLU A 98 -8.67 -1.49 5.74
N ARG A 99 -8.06 -1.42 4.56
CA ARG A 99 -8.73 -1.77 3.30
C ARG A 99 -9.09 -3.25 3.26
N ALA A 100 -8.21 -4.12 3.75
CA ALA A 100 -8.51 -5.55 3.84
C ALA A 100 -9.73 -5.82 4.74
N ALA A 101 -9.81 -5.17 5.90
CA ALA A 101 -10.98 -5.26 6.79
C ALA A 101 -12.28 -4.77 6.13
N ARG A 102 -12.22 -3.65 5.40
CA ARG A 102 -13.38 -3.14 4.64
C ARG A 102 -13.81 -4.07 3.51
N ALA A 103 -12.85 -4.66 2.81
CA ALA A 103 -13.10 -5.65 1.77
C ALA A 103 -13.74 -6.92 2.35
N ILE A 104 -13.29 -7.38 3.52
CA ILE A 104 -13.91 -8.51 4.24
C ILE A 104 -15.36 -8.18 4.57
N GLY A 105 -15.64 -7.04 5.20
CA GLY A 105 -17.01 -6.66 5.55
C GLY A 105 -17.93 -6.57 4.34
N ALA A 106 -17.47 -5.93 3.26
CA ALA A 106 -18.26 -5.82 2.02
C ALA A 106 -18.52 -7.17 1.34
N GLU A 107 -17.57 -8.10 1.39
CA GLU A 107 -17.71 -9.42 0.79
C GLU A 107 -18.55 -10.36 1.68
N GLU A 108 -18.51 -10.22 3.02
CA GLU A 108 -19.39 -10.93 3.96
C GLU A 108 -20.85 -10.45 3.87
N ASP A 109 -21.08 -9.16 3.57
CA ASP A 109 -22.41 -8.60 3.30
C ASP A 109 -22.92 -8.89 1.87
N SER A 110 -22.10 -9.49 1.01
CA SER A 110 -22.48 -9.87 -0.36
C SER A 110 -23.47 -11.05 -0.35
N ALA A 111 -24.39 -11.06 -1.33
CA ALA A 111 -25.32 -12.17 -1.52
C ALA A 111 -24.61 -13.46 -1.96
N GLU A 112 -23.42 -13.34 -2.57
CA GLU A 112 -22.58 -14.45 -3.03
C GLU A 112 -21.14 -14.22 -2.55
N PRO A 113 -20.82 -14.59 -1.30
CA PRO A 113 -19.48 -14.40 -0.76
C PRO A 113 -18.47 -15.32 -1.46
N ARG A 114 -17.38 -14.73 -1.94
CA ARG A 114 -16.25 -15.46 -2.52
C ARG A 114 -15.31 -15.92 -1.42
N GLU A 115 -15.45 -17.18 -1.03
CA GLU A 115 -14.66 -17.80 0.06
C GLU A 115 -13.14 -17.71 -0.17
N GLU A 116 -12.67 -17.86 -1.41
CA GLU A 116 -11.24 -17.79 -1.74
C GLU A 116 -10.68 -16.36 -1.59
N LEU A 117 -11.43 -15.35 -2.06
CA LEU A 117 -11.13 -13.95 -1.79
C LEU A 117 -11.11 -13.62 -0.30
N LEU A 118 -12.09 -14.09 0.47
CA LEU A 118 -12.14 -13.88 1.92
C LEU A 118 -10.92 -14.49 2.62
N GLU A 119 -10.47 -15.68 2.23
CA GLU A 119 -9.27 -16.31 2.78
C GLU A 119 -8.02 -15.45 2.51
N ARG A 120 -7.84 -14.97 1.27
CA ARG A 120 -6.71 -14.11 0.90
C ARG A 120 -6.76 -12.75 1.59
N LEU A 121 -7.94 -12.15 1.69
CA LEU A 121 -8.14 -10.90 2.42
C LEU A 121 -7.86 -11.05 3.91
N ARG A 122 -8.25 -12.16 4.53
CA ARG A 122 -7.90 -12.50 5.93
C ARG A 122 -6.42 -12.84 6.10
N GLN A 123 -5.70 -13.19 5.05
CA GLN A 123 -4.26 -13.36 5.09
C GLN A 123 -3.51 -12.02 5.02
N ILE A 124 -4.03 -11.07 4.23
CA ILE A 124 -3.50 -9.70 4.10
C ILE A 124 -3.87 -8.83 5.30
N HIS A 125 -5.13 -8.89 5.71
CA HIS A 125 -5.59 -8.45 7.01
C HIS A 125 -4.98 -9.39 8.03
N HIS A 126 -3.67 -9.28 8.28
CA HIS A 126 -2.98 -10.11 9.26
C HIS A 126 -3.72 -9.90 10.59
N PRO A 127 -4.60 -10.83 10.99
CA PRO A 127 -5.28 -10.68 12.23
C PRO A 127 -4.21 -11.09 13.22
N GLY A 128 -3.53 -10.12 13.83
CA GLY A 128 -2.86 -10.42 15.10
C GLY A 128 -3.87 -11.22 15.93
N PRO A 129 -3.52 -12.43 16.41
CA PRO A 129 -4.44 -13.54 16.71
C PRO A 129 -5.82 -13.15 17.26
N GLY A 130 -6.78 -12.88 16.36
CA GLY A 130 -8.13 -12.38 16.68
C GLY A 130 -8.16 -10.99 17.35
N ASP A 131 -9.15 -10.15 17.10
CA ASP A 131 -9.35 -8.91 17.91
C ASP A 131 -9.58 -9.20 19.41
N ALA A 132 -9.85 -10.47 19.77
CA ALA A 132 -9.96 -10.91 21.15
C ALA A 132 -8.58 -11.17 21.76
N TYR A 133 -8.27 -10.47 22.86
CA TYR A 133 -7.07 -10.73 23.65
C TYR A 133 -6.98 -12.21 24.06
N PRO A 134 -5.83 -12.88 23.84
CA PRO A 134 -5.66 -14.28 24.20
C PRO A 134 -5.49 -14.48 25.72
N GLU A 135 -6.59 -14.37 26.48
CA GLU A 135 -6.64 -14.47 27.96
C GLU A 135 -5.98 -15.75 28.52
N GLY A 136 -6.00 -16.84 27.75
CA GLY A 136 -5.40 -18.13 28.10
C GLY A 136 -4.05 -18.44 27.44
N GLY A 137 -3.58 -17.61 26.50
CA GLY A 137 -2.44 -17.92 25.65
C GLY A 137 -1.09 -17.95 26.39
N SER A 138 -0.10 -18.57 25.77
CA SER A 138 1.32 -18.46 26.16
C SER A 138 1.84 -17.03 25.98
N ALA A 139 2.98 -16.70 26.59
CA ALA A 139 3.55 -15.37 26.46
C ALA A 139 3.95 -15.05 25.01
N GLU A 140 4.33 -16.06 24.22
CA GLU A 140 4.65 -15.89 22.81
C GLU A 140 3.40 -15.64 21.96
N GLU A 141 2.27 -16.28 22.29
CA GLU A 141 0.98 -15.98 21.65
C GLU A 141 0.51 -14.55 21.93
N VAL A 142 0.65 -14.07 23.18
CA VAL A 142 0.33 -12.67 23.52
C VAL A 142 1.27 -11.70 22.79
N LYS A 143 2.57 -12.00 22.66
CA LYS A 143 3.50 -11.16 21.90
C LYS A 143 3.19 -11.12 20.41
N ALA A 144 2.85 -12.27 19.82
CA ALA A 144 2.43 -12.34 18.42
C ALA A 144 1.10 -11.58 18.19
N TRP A 145 0.21 -11.59 19.18
CA TRP A 145 -1.03 -10.80 19.18
C TRP A 145 -0.78 -9.29 19.20
N VAL A 146 0.08 -8.86 20.13
CA VAL A 146 0.43 -7.44 20.30
C VAL A 146 1.20 -6.89 19.11
N GLY A 147 2.15 -7.68 18.57
CA GLY A 147 3.00 -7.22 17.47
C GLY A 147 3.71 -5.90 17.84
N GLU A 148 3.58 -4.89 16.96
CA GLU A 148 4.08 -3.53 17.18
C GLU A 148 2.96 -2.53 17.55
N ASP A 149 1.77 -3.03 17.88
CA ASP A 149 0.59 -2.21 18.17
C ASP A 149 0.56 -1.77 19.66
N ALA A 150 0.68 -0.47 19.89
CA ALA A 150 0.71 0.13 21.23
C ALA A 150 -0.63 0.01 21.98
N GLU A 151 -1.77 0.04 21.28
CA GLU A 151 -3.10 -0.08 21.90
C GLU A 151 -3.36 -1.54 22.33
N ARG A 152 -2.92 -2.49 21.50
CA ARG A 152 -2.91 -3.92 21.88
C ARG A 152 -1.94 -4.18 23.03
N ALA A 153 -0.77 -3.54 23.04
CA ALA A 153 0.17 -3.67 24.16
C ALA A 153 -0.46 -3.21 25.49
N ARG A 154 -1.25 -2.14 25.49
CA ARG A 154 -1.99 -1.65 26.67
C ARG A 154 -3.07 -2.63 27.12
N THR A 155 -3.89 -3.10 26.19
CA THR A 155 -4.93 -4.12 26.48
C THR A 155 -4.31 -5.38 27.07
N ALA A 156 -3.22 -5.87 26.47
CA ALA A 156 -2.51 -7.04 26.96
C ALA A 156 -1.86 -6.80 28.33
N LEU A 157 -1.40 -5.58 28.59
CA LEU A 157 -0.80 -5.22 29.88
C LEU A 157 -1.84 -5.20 30.99
N GLU A 158 -2.99 -4.56 30.75
CA GLU A 158 -4.10 -4.50 31.72
C GLU A 158 -4.58 -5.91 32.09
N ALA A 159 -4.80 -6.75 31.08
CA ALA A 159 -5.24 -8.12 31.31
C ALA A 159 -4.17 -8.98 31.99
N GLU A 160 -2.88 -8.78 31.70
CA GLU A 160 -1.79 -9.50 32.36
C GLU A 160 -1.57 -9.02 33.80
N GLU A 161 -1.73 -7.73 34.10
CA GLU A 161 -1.68 -7.17 35.46
C GLU A 161 -2.90 -7.58 36.32
N ALA A 162 -4.04 -7.88 35.69
CA ALA A 162 -5.22 -8.43 36.38
C ALA A 162 -5.08 -9.92 36.77
N ARG A 163 -4.04 -10.63 36.32
CA ARG A 163 -3.82 -12.04 36.65
C ARG A 163 -3.35 -12.20 38.08
N ASP A 164 -3.76 -13.31 38.71
CA ASP A 164 -3.24 -13.74 40.02
C ASP A 164 -1.71 -13.90 40.03
N LYS A 165 -1.13 -14.29 38.87
CA LYS A 165 0.31 -14.46 38.67
C LYS A 165 0.75 -13.80 37.36
N PRO A 166 1.06 -12.49 37.37
CA PRO A 166 1.55 -11.80 36.18
C PRO A 166 2.92 -12.34 35.77
N ARG A 167 3.09 -12.62 34.49
CA ARG A 167 4.35 -13.06 33.89
C ARG A 167 5.27 -11.84 33.74
N ALA A 168 6.14 -11.61 34.71
CA ALA A 168 7.02 -10.43 34.78
C ALA A 168 7.77 -10.11 33.46
N GLY A 169 8.23 -11.14 32.73
CA GLY A 169 8.90 -10.95 31.44
C GLY A 169 7.99 -10.45 30.32
N LEU A 170 6.70 -10.85 30.33
CA LEU A 170 5.69 -10.38 29.39
C LEU A 170 5.29 -8.95 29.74
N SER A 171 4.94 -8.67 30.99
CA SER A 171 4.57 -7.31 31.45
C SER A 171 5.67 -6.28 31.18
N ALA A 172 6.95 -6.65 31.36
CA ALA A 172 8.08 -5.77 31.07
C ALA A 172 8.27 -5.50 29.57
N HIS A 173 7.90 -6.45 28.70
CA HIS A 173 7.92 -6.26 27.26
C HIS A 173 6.76 -5.37 26.79
N LEU A 174 5.55 -5.61 27.31
CA LEU A 174 4.36 -4.80 27.00
C LEU A 174 4.52 -3.33 27.41
N LYS A 175 5.11 -3.07 28.59
CA LYS A 175 5.45 -1.71 29.06
C LYS A 175 6.47 -0.96 28.18
N LYS A 176 7.20 -1.67 27.32
CA LYS A 176 8.13 -1.03 26.36
C LYS A 176 7.44 -0.65 25.05
N LEU A 177 6.31 -1.27 24.73
CA LEU A 177 5.58 -1.10 23.47
C LEU A 177 4.43 -0.09 23.58
N GLY A 178 3.80 0.05 24.75
CA GLY A 178 2.67 0.97 25.02
C GLY A 178 3.04 2.26 25.74
#